data_AF-A0A4Y7QIC5-F1
#
_entry.id   AF-A0A4Y7QIC5-F1
#
_cell.length_a   1.000
_cell.length_b   1.000
_cell.length_c   1.000
_cell.angle_alpha   90.00
_cell.angle_beta   90.00
_cell.angle_gamma   90.00
#
_symmetry.space_group_name_H-M   'P 1'
#
loop_
_entity.id
_entity.type
_entity.pdbx_description
1 polymer ?
#
loop_
_entity_poly.entity_id
_entity_poly.type
_entity_poly.pdbx_seq_one_letter_code
_entity_poly.pdbx_strand_id
1 'polypeptide(L)'
;MVMADAERTKYKIILRDEEFTLYKTQIEFDAPNYFTACFFGEFAESKQTTIALDRNPDLFALIVEYMSGYCVLPISAKALPRTMDIATATANLVEDAAFYGLSRLHALLTRPAPPRIDFAWTGFSGTVVSFDDVLKGKLPDGVSYTTSGLCSFGGNNSGKPVIIYAKDIPLRLEGNLELDKSGRPPLNSATATYQLDLTNQQKAQLEMQPYSAFEFHDVHPKSLVVSVYPESRLHLDGTSSMRVEQFALWWRTRRVFGFAGMVEPADEQALRIFDEAFPRPFEDAPRREEFDRNEFVLWGDELLFVITARGFIAGTLQLHVKLLSVWARTRATVLETLRPPAPSIQGVYV
;
A
#
# COMPACT_ATOMS: atom_id res chain seq x y z
N MET A 1 -44.36 -18.30 21.61
CA MET A 1 -44.20 -19.08 20.36
C MET A 1 -44.31 -18.15 19.14
N VAL A 2 -43.53 -17.05 19.11
CA VAL A 2 -43.52 -16.05 18.02
C VAL A 2 -42.08 -15.76 17.55
N MET A 3 -41.09 -15.96 18.42
CA MET A 3 -39.66 -15.78 18.09
C MET A 3 -39.10 -16.86 17.15
N ALA A 4 -39.67 -18.07 17.12
CA ALA A 4 -39.15 -19.18 16.31
C ALA A 4 -39.47 -19.05 14.80
N ASP A 5 -40.46 -18.24 14.42
CA ASP A 5 -40.87 -18.04 13.02
C ASP A 5 -40.08 -16.90 12.34
N ALA A 6 -39.63 -15.91 13.12
CA ALA A 6 -38.84 -14.80 12.62
C ALA A 6 -37.45 -15.23 12.10
N GLU A 7 -36.86 -16.28 12.68
CA GLU A 7 -35.56 -16.82 12.21
C GLU A 7 -35.65 -17.59 10.88
N ARG A 8 -36.85 -18.07 10.50
CA ARG A 8 -37.08 -18.81 9.25
C ARG A 8 -37.60 -17.96 8.10
N THR A 9 -37.81 -16.67 8.34
CA THR A 9 -38.30 -15.75 7.31
C THR A 9 -37.23 -15.58 6.23
N LYS A 10 -37.64 -15.79 4.98
CA LYS A 10 -36.80 -15.66 3.80
C LYS A 10 -36.95 -14.26 3.22
N TYR A 11 -35.82 -13.63 2.95
CA TYR A 11 -35.72 -12.32 2.30
C TYR A 11 -35.13 -12.52 0.92
N LYS A 12 -35.71 -11.84 -0.07
CA LYS A 12 -35.33 -11.94 -1.48
C LYS A 12 -34.64 -10.66 -1.93
N ILE A 13 -33.54 -10.82 -2.64
CA ILE A 13 -32.79 -9.73 -3.25
C ILE A 13 -32.68 -10.06 -4.74
N ILE A 14 -33.22 -9.19 -5.59
CA ILE A 14 -33.23 -9.37 -7.03
C ILE A 14 -32.19 -8.44 -7.65
N LEU A 15 -31.22 -8.99 -8.36
CA LEU A 15 -30.15 -8.26 -9.03
C LEU A 15 -30.13 -8.62 -10.52
N ARG A 16 -30.53 -7.68 -11.38
CA ARG A 16 -30.57 -7.89 -12.85
C ARG A 16 -31.21 -9.24 -13.24
N ASP A 17 -32.41 -9.49 -12.70
CA ASP A 17 -33.21 -10.70 -12.88
C ASP A 17 -32.70 -11.97 -12.19
N GLU A 18 -31.59 -11.92 -11.45
CA GLU A 18 -31.16 -13.01 -10.56
C GLU A 18 -31.69 -12.84 -9.14
N GLU A 19 -32.30 -13.89 -8.59
CA GLU A 19 -32.88 -13.89 -7.25
C GLU A 19 -31.96 -14.59 -6.24
N PHE A 20 -31.58 -13.86 -5.19
CA PHE A 20 -30.87 -14.37 -4.04
C PHE A 20 -31.81 -14.46 -2.85
N THR A 21 -31.80 -15.60 -2.15
CA THR A 21 -32.58 -15.80 -0.92
C THR A 21 -31.65 -15.80 0.28
N LEU A 22 -31.89 -14.90 1.23
CA LEU A 22 -31.15 -14.78 2.48
C LEU A 22 -32.06 -14.97 3.69
N TYR A 23 -31.48 -15.43 4.78
CA TYR A 23 -32.11 -15.45 6.10
C TYR A 23 -31.70 -14.21 6.91
N LYS A 24 -32.50 -13.92 7.95
CA LYS A 24 -32.24 -12.82 8.87
C LYS A 24 -30.81 -12.84 9.44
N THR A 25 -30.32 -14.02 9.84
CA THR A 25 -28.97 -14.19 10.40
C THR A 25 -27.85 -13.84 9.42
N GLN A 26 -28.04 -14.10 8.12
CA GLN A 26 -27.08 -13.70 7.08
C GLN A 26 -27.11 -12.17 6.89
N ILE A 27 -28.31 -11.58 6.86
CA ILE A 27 -28.48 -10.13 6.73
C ILE A 27 -27.83 -9.37 7.90
N GLU A 28 -27.93 -9.90 9.12
CA GLU A 28 -27.37 -9.28 10.33
C GLU A 28 -25.85 -9.53 10.53
N PHE A 29 -25.23 -10.38 9.72
CA PHE A 29 -23.82 -10.81 9.91
C PHE A 29 -22.82 -9.64 9.95
N ASP A 30 -23.02 -8.64 9.09
CA ASP A 30 -22.24 -7.40 9.03
C ASP A 30 -23.17 -6.20 9.20
N ALA A 31 -23.99 -6.23 10.26
CA ALA A 31 -24.85 -5.13 10.64
C ALA A 31 -24.06 -4.01 11.36
N PRO A 32 -24.50 -2.74 11.25
CA PRO A 32 -25.59 -2.25 10.40
C PRO A 32 -25.17 -2.18 8.92
N ASN A 33 -26.10 -2.49 8.03
CA ASN A 33 -25.93 -2.43 6.57
C ASN A 33 -27.24 -2.05 5.85
N TYR A 34 -27.15 -1.83 4.53
CA TYR A 34 -28.28 -1.46 3.67
C TYR A 34 -29.48 -2.41 3.82
N PHE A 35 -29.23 -3.72 3.86
CA PHE A 35 -30.27 -4.74 3.96
C PHE A 35 -30.94 -4.72 5.34
N THR A 36 -30.19 -4.56 6.42
CA THR A 36 -30.77 -4.41 7.77
C THR A 36 -31.66 -3.18 7.85
N ALA A 37 -31.28 -2.07 7.21
CA ALA A 37 -32.12 -0.87 7.14
C ALA A 37 -33.39 -1.11 6.31
N CYS A 38 -33.26 -1.78 5.15
CA CYS A 38 -34.37 -2.03 4.24
C CYS A 38 -35.35 -3.11 4.74
N PHE A 39 -34.90 -4.09 5.50
CA PHE A 39 -35.75 -5.22 5.95
C PHE A 39 -36.18 -5.12 7.41
N PHE A 40 -35.44 -4.39 8.26
CA PHE A 40 -35.69 -4.33 9.70
C PHE A 40 -35.81 -2.90 10.25
N GLY A 41 -35.74 -1.87 9.40
CA GLY A 41 -35.89 -0.47 9.81
C GLY A 41 -37.28 -0.12 10.35
N GLU A 42 -37.48 1.13 10.75
CA GLU A 42 -38.77 1.61 11.28
C GLU A 42 -39.69 2.24 10.21
N PHE A 43 -39.18 2.40 8.99
CA PHE A 43 -39.90 3.03 7.87
C PHE A 43 -40.84 2.05 7.14
N ALA A 44 -41.80 2.55 6.37
CA ALA A 44 -42.84 1.71 5.75
C ALA A 44 -42.27 0.64 4.79
N GLU A 45 -41.10 0.92 4.21
CA GLU A 45 -40.33 0.05 3.34
C GLU A 45 -39.77 -1.18 4.08
N SER A 46 -39.60 -1.12 5.41
CA SER A 46 -39.06 -2.21 6.24
C SER A 46 -39.96 -3.43 6.40
N LYS A 47 -41.16 -3.40 5.81
CA LYS A 47 -42.09 -4.54 5.79
C LYS A 47 -41.96 -5.37 4.52
N GLN A 48 -41.13 -4.95 3.56
CA GLN A 48 -40.91 -5.70 2.34
C GLN A 48 -39.96 -6.87 2.63
N THR A 49 -40.28 -8.06 2.11
CA THR A 49 -39.38 -9.22 2.14
C THR A 49 -38.63 -9.37 0.83
N THR A 50 -38.78 -8.44 -0.10
CA THR A 50 -38.17 -8.46 -1.43
C THR A 50 -37.69 -7.08 -1.80
N ILE A 51 -36.44 -6.97 -2.26
CA ILE A 51 -35.88 -5.75 -2.84
C ILE A 51 -35.27 -6.06 -4.20
N ALA A 52 -35.24 -5.06 -5.08
CA ALA A 52 -34.60 -5.16 -6.38
C ALA A 52 -33.55 -4.04 -6.53
N LEU A 53 -32.35 -4.38 -6.99
CA LEU A 53 -31.25 -3.44 -7.18
C LEU A 53 -30.56 -3.69 -8.52
N ASP A 54 -29.96 -2.65 -9.10
CA ASP A 54 -29.18 -2.75 -10.34
C ASP A 54 -27.68 -2.87 -10.02
N ARG A 55 -27.27 -4.04 -9.53
CA ARG A 55 -25.88 -4.39 -9.22
C ARG A 55 -25.48 -5.69 -9.91
N ASN A 56 -24.19 -5.98 -9.92
CA ASN A 56 -23.66 -7.18 -10.59
C ASN A 56 -24.01 -8.44 -9.75
N PRO A 57 -24.79 -9.40 -10.29
CA PRO A 57 -25.20 -10.57 -9.52
C PRO A 57 -24.04 -11.54 -9.21
N ASP A 58 -23.06 -11.67 -10.11
CA ASP A 58 -21.88 -12.54 -9.91
C ASP A 58 -21.04 -12.07 -8.71
N LEU A 59 -20.81 -10.75 -8.58
CA LEU A 59 -20.11 -10.19 -7.42
C LEU A 59 -20.95 -10.30 -6.15
N PHE A 60 -22.26 -10.17 -6.27
CA PHE A 60 -23.15 -10.34 -5.14
C PHE A 60 -23.16 -11.78 -4.61
N ALA A 61 -22.95 -12.79 -5.46
CA ALA A 61 -22.79 -14.17 -5.00
C ALA A 61 -21.61 -14.31 -4.01
N LEU A 62 -20.49 -13.60 -4.23
CA LEU A 62 -19.39 -13.54 -3.26
C LEU A 62 -19.82 -12.85 -1.95
N ILE A 63 -20.63 -11.80 -2.03
CA ILE A 63 -21.18 -11.13 -0.84
C ILE A 63 -22.09 -12.07 -0.05
N VAL A 64 -22.90 -12.90 -0.72
CA VAL A 64 -23.75 -13.90 -0.07
C VAL A 64 -22.91 -14.94 0.68
N GLU A 65 -21.81 -15.44 0.08
CA GLU A 65 -20.88 -16.34 0.77
C GLU A 65 -20.26 -15.66 2.01
N TYR A 66 -19.86 -14.40 1.89
CA TYR A 66 -19.36 -13.62 3.03
C TYR A 66 -20.41 -13.46 4.14
N MET A 67 -21.64 -13.08 3.79
CA MET A 67 -22.76 -12.93 4.73
C MET A 67 -23.18 -14.27 5.37
N SER A 68 -22.81 -15.38 4.75
CA SER A 68 -22.96 -16.73 5.30
C SER A 68 -21.82 -17.13 6.26
N GLY A 69 -20.82 -16.26 6.44
CA GLY A 69 -19.69 -16.45 7.35
C GLY A 69 -18.46 -17.09 6.71
N TYR A 70 -18.42 -17.28 5.38
CA TYR A 70 -17.25 -17.85 4.71
C TYR A 70 -16.15 -16.82 4.46
N CYS A 71 -14.89 -17.30 4.46
CA CYS A 71 -13.76 -16.52 4.00
C CYS A 71 -13.76 -16.44 2.48
N VAL A 72 -14.03 -15.25 1.93
CA VAL A 72 -14.10 -15.00 0.49
C VAL A 72 -12.77 -14.54 -0.13
N LEU A 73 -11.75 -14.31 0.70
CA LEU A 73 -10.40 -13.93 0.26
C LEU A 73 -9.38 -15.04 0.52
N PRO A 74 -8.39 -15.23 -0.38
CA PRO A 74 -8.25 -14.58 -1.69
C PRO A 74 -9.36 -15.01 -2.68
N ILE A 75 -9.77 -14.11 -3.58
CA ILE A 75 -10.82 -14.42 -4.55
C ILE A 75 -10.34 -15.53 -5.48
N SER A 76 -11.12 -16.62 -5.55
CA SER A 76 -10.84 -17.73 -6.46
C SER A 76 -11.10 -17.29 -7.90
N ALA A 77 -10.15 -17.56 -8.81
CA ALA A 77 -10.33 -17.29 -10.23
C ALA A 77 -11.57 -17.99 -10.83
N LYS A 78 -12.02 -19.09 -10.21
CA LYS A 78 -13.24 -19.81 -10.62
C LYS A 78 -14.54 -19.10 -10.24
N ALA A 79 -14.48 -18.20 -9.26
CA ALA A 79 -15.64 -17.46 -8.77
C ALA A 79 -15.77 -16.08 -9.44
N LEU A 80 -14.89 -15.76 -10.40
CA LEU A 80 -14.94 -14.50 -11.12
C LEU A 80 -15.96 -14.55 -12.26
N PRO A 81 -16.66 -13.43 -12.51
CA PRO A 81 -17.35 -13.23 -13.78
C PRO A 81 -16.37 -13.41 -14.93
N ARG A 82 -16.82 -13.98 -16.06
CA ARG A 82 -15.98 -14.14 -17.26
C ARG A 82 -15.47 -12.81 -17.82
N THR A 83 -16.10 -11.71 -17.44
CA THR A 83 -15.81 -10.35 -17.90
C THR A 83 -14.82 -9.59 -17.00
N MET A 84 -14.37 -10.18 -15.90
CA MET A 84 -13.49 -9.49 -14.93
C MET A 84 -12.26 -10.33 -14.60
N ASP A 85 -11.13 -9.65 -14.42
CA ASP A 85 -9.96 -10.22 -13.76
C ASP A 85 -10.05 -10.02 -12.23
N ILE A 86 -9.10 -10.62 -11.49
CA ILE A 86 -9.07 -10.55 -10.01
C ILE A 86 -8.99 -9.10 -9.54
N ALA A 87 -8.19 -8.26 -10.20
CA ALA A 87 -7.98 -6.87 -9.79
C ALA A 87 -9.27 -6.05 -9.93
N THR A 88 -9.92 -6.13 -11.09
CA THR A 88 -11.19 -5.46 -11.39
C THR A 88 -12.31 -5.97 -10.49
N ALA A 89 -12.40 -7.28 -10.28
CA ALA A 89 -13.40 -7.86 -9.39
C ALA A 89 -13.19 -7.41 -7.94
N THR A 90 -11.95 -7.34 -7.47
CA THR A 90 -11.63 -6.84 -6.11
C THR A 90 -12.03 -5.37 -5.97
N ALA A 91 -11.70 -4.53 -6.96
CA ALA A 91 -12.06 -3.11 -6.95
C ALA A 91 -13.58 -2.91 -6.95
N ASN A 92 -14.31 -3.62 -7.81
CA ASN A 92 -15.78 -3.54 -7.84
C ASN A 92 -16.42 -4.08 -6.56
N LEU A 93 -15.85 -5.15 -5.97
CA LEU A 93 -16.34 -5.70 -4.70
C LEU A 93 -16.12 -4.72 -3.53
N VAL A 94 -15.04 -3.92 -3.55
CA VAL A 94 -14.85 -2.81 -2.60
C VAL A 94 -15.99 -1.78 -2.73
N GLU A 95 -16.30 -1.35 -3.95
CA GLU A 95 -17.38 -0.39 -4.22
C GLU A 95 -18.76 -0.94 -3.82
N ASP A 96 -19.03 -2.21 -4.10
CA ASP A 96 -20.28 -2.85 -3.70
C ASP A 96 -20.36 -3.02 -2.18
N ALA A 97 -19.27 -3.42 -1.51
CA ALA A 97 -19.23 -3.47 -0.04
C ALA A 97 -19.48 -2.11 0.60
N ALA A 98 -18.94 -1.03 0.03
CA ALA A 98 -19.22 0.34 0.45
C ALA A 98 -20.69 0.72 0.22
N PHE A 99 -21.24 0.41 -0.96
CA PHE A 99 -22.63 0.70 -1.29
C PHE A 99 -23.63 0.01 -0.36
N TYR A 100 -23.41 -1.28 -0.07
CA TYR A 100 -24.26 -2.03 0.85
C TYR A 100 -24.00 -1.69 2.33
N GLY A 101 -22.99 -0.89 2.64
CA GLY A 101 -22.62 -0.56 4.02
C GLY A 101 -22.04 -1.75 4.80
N LEU A 102 -21.49 -2.75 4.11
CA LEU A 102 -20.86 -3.93 4.71
C LEU A 102 -19.46 -3.54 5.23
N SER A 103 -19.44 -2.87 6.37
CA SER A 103 -18.25 -2.19 6.88
C SER A 103 -17.09 -3.16 7.17
N ARG A 104 -17.38 -4.36 7.68
CA ARG A 104 -16.35 -5.37 7.95
C ARG A 104 -15.84 -5.99 6.66
N LEU A 105 -16.70 -6.25 5.67
CA LEU A 105 -16.25 -6.71 4.34
C LEU A 105 -15.41 -5.66 3.64
N HIS A 106 -15.87 -4.40 3.63
CA HIS A 106 -15.14 -3.28 3.06
C HIS A 106 -13.75 -3.17 3.71
N ALA A 107 -13.69 -3.18 5.05
CA ALA A 107 -12.42 -3.17 5.77
C ALA A 107 -11.52 -4.37 5.45
N LEU A 108 -12.09 -5.57 5.22
CA LEU A 108 -11.36 -6.77 4.82
C LEU A 108 -10.75 -6.62 3.42
N LEU A 109 -11.50 -6.06 2.46
CA LEU A 109 -11.08 -5.87 1.08
C LEU A 109 -10.09 -4.73 0.91
N THR A 110 -10.25 -3.66 1.69
CA THR A 110 -9.29 -2.55 1.71
C THR A 110 -8.11 -2.82 2.63
N ARG A 111 -8.12 -3.94 3.36
CA ARG A 111 -7.04 -4.28 4.29
C ARG A 111 -5.73 -4.36 3.52
N PRO A 112 -4.66 -3.74 4.04
CA PRO A 112 -3.30 -4.15 3.75
C PRO A 112 -3.14 -5.66 3.55
N ALA A 113 -2.54 -6.09 2.44
CA ALA A 113 -2.10 -7.47 2.37
C ALA A 113 -1.09 -7.69 3.50
N PRO A 114 -1.20 -8.78 4.27
CA PRO A 114 -0.18 -9.06 5.26
C PRO A 114 1.17 -9.17 4.53
N PRO A 115 2.22 -8.51 5.03
CA PRO A 115 3.54 -8.61 4.44
C PRO A 115 3.94 -10.08 4.27
N ARG A 116 4.43 -10.43 3.07
CA ARG A 116 4.96 -11.76 2.76
C ARG A 116 6.36 -11.94 3.36
N ILE A 117 6.50 -11.72 4.66
CA ILE A 117 7.78 -11.83 5.38
C ILE A 117 7.59 -12.84 6.51
N ASP A 118 8.52 -13.79 6.58
CA ASP A 118 8.67 -14.65 7.74
C ASP A 118 9.37 -13.86 8.86
N PHE A 119 8.61 -13.46 9.87
CA PHE A 119 9.12 -12.68 10.99
C PHE A 119 9.96 -13.48 11.99
N ALA A 120 9.96 -14.81 11.92
CA ALA A 120 10.51 -15.67 12.96
C ALA A 120 12.00 -15.44 13.23
N TRP A 121 12.78 -15.04 12.22
CA TRP A 121 14.23 -14.84 12.33
C TRP A 121 14.67 -13.36 12.40
N THR A 122 13.74 -12.43 12.18
CA THR A 122 14.07 -11.01 11.93
C THR A 122 14.32 -10.17 13.19
N GLY A 123 13.99 -10.70 14.38
CA GLY A 123 14.07 -9.97 15.64
C GLY A 123 12.94 -8.93 15.84
N PHE A 124 12.01 -8.80 14.91
CA PHE A 124 10.80 -7.98 15.05
C PHE A 124 9.74 -8.67 15.92
N SER A 125 8.73 -7.90 16.37
CA SER A 125 7.69 -8.45 17.24
C SER A 125 6.72 -9.42 16.55
N GLY A 126 6.74 -9.48 15.22
CA GLY A 126 5.71 -10.15 14.40
C GLY A 126 4.41 -9.33 14.28
N THR A 127 4.29 -8.23 15.04
CA THR A 127 3.17 -7.29 14.96
C THR A 127 3.37 -6.38 13.77
N VAL A 128 2.34 -6.28 12.93
CA VAL A 128 2.27 -5.35 11.81
C VAL A 128 1.23 -4.28 12.15
N VAL A 129 1.63 -3.02 12.05
CA VAL A 129 0.79 -1.85 12.33
C VAL A 129 0.59 -1.09 11.02
N SER A 130 -0.62 -0.62 10.74
CA SER A 130 -0.81 0.23 9.57
C SER A 130 -0.22 1.62 9.81
N PHE A 131 0.34 2.24 8.78
CA PHE A 131 0.87 3.60 8.91
C PHE A 131 -0.24 4.60 9.24
N ASP A 132 -1.47 4.36 8.77
CA ASP A 132 -2.64 5.15 9.14
C ASP A 132 -2.95 5.09 10.65
N ASP A 133 -2.82 3.91 11.27
CA ASP A 133 -2.96 3.76 12.73
C ASP A 133 -1.85 4.53 13.47
N VAL A 134 -0.62 4.50 12.95
CA VAL A 134 0.50 5.29 13.48
C VAL A 134 0.18 6.78 13.39
N LEU A 135 -0.28 7.27 12.25
CA LEU A 135 -0.65 8.67 12.03
C LEU A 135 -1.80 9.13 12.92
N LYS A 136 -2.79 8.26 13.14
CA LYS A 136 -3.96 8.55 13.99
C LYS A 136 -3.70 8.32 15.48
N GLY A 137 -2.53 7.81 15.86
CA GLY A 137 -2.22 7.42 17.23
C GLY A 137 -3.06 6.26 17.75
N LYS A 138 -3.67 5.46 16.86
CA LYS A 138 -4.54 4.31 17.18
C LYS A 138 -3.74 3.01 17.19
N LEU A 139 -2.68 2.98 17.99
CA LEU A 139 -1.78 1.83 18.05
C LEU A 139 -2.46 0.61 18.69
N PRO A 140 -2.18 -0.62 18.21
CA PRO A 140 -2.67 -1.84 18.86
C PRO A 140 -2.20 -1.99 20.30
N ASP A 141 -2.94 -2.77 21.09
CA ASP A 141 -2.59 -3.05 22.48
C ASP A 141 -1.16 -3.61 22.60
N GLY A 142 -0.40 -3.06 23.53
CA GLY A 142 1.00 -3.42 23.75
C GLY A 142 1.99 -2.84 22.74
N VAL A 143 1.56 -1.96 21.82
CA VAL A 143 2.44 -1.17 20.94
C VAL A 143 2.55 0.26 21.45
N SER A 144 3.77 0.75 21.64
CA SER A 144 3.99 2.14 22.05
C SER A 144 5.37 2.67 21.62
N TYR A 145 5.51 4.00 21.63
CA TYR A 145 6.80 4.65 21.41
C TYR A 145 7.71 4.49 22.63
N THR A 146 8.98 4.22 22.36
CA THR A 146 10.03 3.96 23.35
C THR A 146 11.28 4.74 22.97
N THR A 147 12.30 4.70 23.84
CA THR A 147 13.64 5.23 23.53
C THR A 147 14.34 4.50 22.38
N SER A 148 13.82 3.36 21.92
CA SER A 148 14.32 2.61 20.77
C SER A 148 13.49 2.83 19.49
N GLY A 149 12.39 3.58 19.57
CA GLY A 149 11.42 3.76 18.48
C GLY A 149 10.07 3.11 18.80
N LEU A 150 9.32 2.72 17.77
CA LEU A 150 8.00 2.11 17.93
C LEU A 150 8.14 0.60 18.17
N CYS A 151 7.73 0.14 19.34
CA CYS A 151 7.94 -1.24 19.77
C CYS A 151 6.66 -1.89 20.30
N SER A 152 6.60 -3.21 20.18
CA SER A 152 5.60 -4.05 20.83
C SER A 152 6.22 -4.75 22.05
N PHE A 153 5.47 -4.75 23.13
CA PHE A 153 5.79 -5.40 24.39
C PHE A 153 4.97 -6.67 24.54
N GLY A 154 5.50 -7.78 24.03
CA GLY A 154 5.05 -9.12 24.45
C GLY A 154 5.50 -9.41 25.89
N GLY A 155 4.94 -10.45 26.52
CA GLY A 155 5.07 -10.78 27.95
C GLY A 155 6.50 -10.91 28.55
N ASN A 156 7.55 -10.72 27.76
CA ASN A 156 8.95 -10.81 28.18
C ASN A 156 9.60 -9.43 28.43
N ASN A 157 8.83 -8.34 28.39
CA ASN A 157 9.24 -6.94 28.67
C ASN A 157 10.35 -6.35 27.78
N SER A 158 10.97 -7.13 26.88
CA SER A 158 11.86 -6.58 25.84
C SER A 158 11.01 -6.09 24.68
N GLY A 159 10.89 -4.76 24.57
CA GLY A 159 10.22 -4.12 23.44
C GLY A 159 10.91 -4.54 22.13
N LYS A 160 10.15 -5.16 21.22
CA LYS A 160 10.63 -5.52 19.88
C LYS A 160 10.09 -4.54 18.86
N PRO A 161 10.88 -4.08 17.87
CA PRO A 161 10.37 -3.15 16.87
C PRO A 161 9.19 -3.76 16.11
N VAL A 162 8.16 -2.94 15.89
CA VAL A 162 7.00 -3.31 15.07
C VAL A 162 7.25 -2.94 13.63
N ILE A 163 6.64 -3.70 12.73
CA ILE A 163 6.69 -3.39 11.31
C ILE A 163 5.50 -2.52 10.98
N ILE A 164 5.77 -1.47 10.22
CA ILE A 164 4.78 -0.52 9.76
C ILE A 164 4.54 -0.77 8.29
N TYR A 165 3.27 -0.92 7.94
CA TYR A 165 2.80 -1.11 6.59
C TYR A 165 2.16 0.18 6.07
N ALA A 166 2.61 0.68 4.93
CA ALA A 166 1.96 1.79 4.24
C ALA A 166 1.64 1.42 2.78
N LYS A 167 0.61 2.07 2.23
CA LYS A 167 0.21 1.98 0.82
C LYS A 167 0.15 3.37 0.21
N ASP A 168 0.31 3.41 -1.11
CA ASP A 168 0.03 4.59 -1.93
C ASP A 168 0.82 5.83 -1.49
N ILE A 169 2.10 5.62 -1.15
CA ILE A 169 3.02 6.70 -0.78
C ILE A 169 4.11 6.80 -1.84
N PRO A 170 4.28 7.97 -2.49
CA PRO A 170 5.38 8.16 -3.41
C PRO A 170 6.73 8.04 -2.69
N LEU A 171 7.60 7.20 -3.25
CA LEU A 171 8.99 7.07 -2.83
C LEU A 171 9.85 7.91 -3.77
N ARG A 172 10.48 8.94 -3.23
CA ARG A 172 11.46 9.78 -3.92
C ARG A 172 12.86 9.22 -3.68
N LEU A 173 13.58 9.00 -4.77
CA LEU A 173 14.99 8.66 -4.80
C LEU A 173 15.73 9.87 -5.34
N GLU A 174 16.73 10.36 -4.61
CA GLU A 174 17.50 11.52 -5.03
C GLU A 174 18.99 11.18 -5.03
N GLY A 175 19.63 11.42 -6.17
CA GLY A 175 21.06 11.27 -6.34
C GLY A 175 21.82 12.53 -5.93
N ASN A 176 22.96 12.35 -5.27
CA ASN A 176 23.83 13.48 -4.93
C ASN A 176 24.56 14.00 -6.18
N LEU A 177 24.43 15.29 -6.48
CA LEU A 177 25.07 15.92 -7.64
C LEU A 177 26.56 16.20 -7.42
N GLU A 178 26.99 16.34 -6.17
CA GLU A 178 28.33 16.75 -5.76
C GLU A 178 29.28 15.56 -5.56
N LEU A 179 29.25 14.59 -6.48
CA LEU A 179 30.19 13.47 -6.44
C LEU A 179 31.57 13.89 -6.96
N ASP A 180 32.63 13.46 -6.26
CA ASP A 180 33.99 13.61 -6.76
C ASP A 180 34.26 12.70 -7.98
N LYS A 181 35.47 12.81 -8.56
CA LYS A 181 35.89 11.99 -9.70
C LYS A 181 35.92 10.48 -9.42
N SER A 182 35.88 10.08 -8.16
CA SER A 182 35.80 8.68 -7.72
C SER A 182 34.37 8.23 -7.40
N GLY A 183 33.37 9.11 -7.54
CA GLY A 183 31.98 8.83 -7.20
C GLY A 183 31.66 8.91 -5.72
N ARG A 184 32.54 9.51 -4.91
CA ARG A 184 32.32 9.70 -3.48
C ARG A 184 31.61 11.04 -3.23
N PRO A 185 30.58 11.06 -2.36
CA PRO A 185 29.94 12.29 -1.96
C PRO A 185 30.85 13.08 -0.98
N PRO A 186 30.54 14.35 -0.67
CA PRO A 186 31.21 15.09 0.38
C PRO A 186 31.13 14.39 1.75
N LEU A 187 32.01 14.76 2.67
CA LEU A 187 31.99 14.21 4.04
C LEU A 187 30.62 14.50 4.69
N ASN A 188 30.01 13.47 5.28
CA ASN A 188 28.66 13.49 5.88
C ASN A 188 27.48 13.53 4.89
N SER A 189 27.73 13.45 3.58
CA SER A 189 26.67 13.33 2.59
C SER A 189 26.53 11.88 2.11
N ALA A 190 25.30 11.50 1.76
CA ALA A 190 25.05 10.22 1.11
C ALA A 190 25.21 10.35 -0.41
N THR A 191 25.49 9.25 -1.09
CA THR A 191 25.45 9.20 -2.56
C THR A 191 24.02 9.29 -3.09
N ALA A 192 23.07 8.75 -2.34
CA ALA A 192 21.66 8.85 -2.63
C ALA A 192 20.88 9.04 -1.32
N THR A 193 19.80 9.78 -1.39
CA THR A 193 18.84 9.98 -0.32
C THR A 193 17.49 9.40 -0.74
N TYR A 194 16.72 8.97 0.25
CA TYR A 194 15.42 8.33 0.05
C TYR A 194 14.40 9.10 0.88
N GLN A 195 13.24 9.38 0.29
CA GLN A 195 12.23 10.19 0.95
C GLN A 195 10.83 9.64 0.66
N LEU A 196 9.96 9.68 1.66
CA LEU A 196 8.54 9.36 1.51
C LEU A 196 7.76 10.66 1.38
N ASP A 197 7.13 10.91 0.24
CA ASP A 197 6.35 12.13 0.03
C ASP A 197 4.99 12.01 0.71
N LEU A 198 4.76 12.80 1.75
CA LEU A 198 3.53 12.77 2.52
C LEU A 198 2.57 13.88 2.09
N THR A 199 1.27 13.69 2.34
CA THR A 199 0.30 14.79 2.28
C THR A 199 0.52 15.76 3.45
N ASN A 200 0.02 16.99 3.34
CA ASN A 200 0.07 17.96 4.43
C ASN A 200 -0.57 17.43 5.72
N GLN A 201 -1.67 16.68 5.57
CA GLN A 201 -2.38 16.08 6.70
C GLN A 201 -1.55 15.00 7.39
N GLN A 202 -0.94 14.10 6.60
CA GLN A 202 -0.08 13.04 7.13
C GLN A 202 1.14 13.63 7.84
N LYS A 203 1.78 14.65 7.26
CA LYS A 203 2.88 15.37 7.91
C LYS A 203 2.44 15.94 9.27
N ALA A 204 1.36 16.72 9.30
CA ALA A 204 0.86 17.32 10.53
C ALA A 204 0.54 16.25 11.60
N GLN A 205 -0.03 15.11 11.18
CA GLN A 205 -0.30 13.97 12.06
C GLN A 205 0.97 13.32 12.63
N LEU A 206 2.05 13.22 11.85
CA LEU A 206 3.35 12.78 12.35
C LEU A 206 3.95 13.79 13.34
N GLU A 207 3.87 15.08 13.04
CA GLU A 207 4.38 16.15 13.91
C GLU A 207 3.63 16.21 15.25
N MET A 208 2.38 15.74 15.30
CA MET A 208 1.59 15.61 16.53
C MET A 208 1.88 14.34 17.33
N GLN A 209 2.66 13.38 16.81
CA GLN A 209 2.97 12.16 17.55
C GLN A 209 3.79 12.48 18.81
N PRO A 210 3.61 11.72 19.89
CA PRO A 210 4.52 11.83 21.03
C PRO A 210 5.94 11.54 20.53
N TYR A 211 6.88 12.46 20.80
CA TYR A 211 8.29 12.36 20.38
C TYR A 211 8.56 12.55 18.87
N SER A 212 7.81 13.44 18.22
CA SER A 212 7.76 13.68 16.77
C SER A 212 8.97 14.35 16.10
N ALA A 213 10.20 14.21 16.61
CA ALA A 213 11.37 14.71 15.88
C ALA A 213 11.75 13.76 14.73
N PHE A 214 10.84 13.62 13.76
CA PHE A 214 11.11 13.05 12.46
C PHE A 214 11.88 14.05 11.60
N GLU A 215 12.78 13.54 10.78
CA GLU A 215 13.60 14.34 9.88
C GLU A 215 12.87 14.55 8.56
N PHE A 216 12.46 15.79 8.27
CA PHE A 216 11.87 16.17 6.98
C PHE A 216 12.92 16.86 6.12
N HIS A 217 12.78 16.72 4.80
CA HIS A 217 13.70 17.33 3.85
C HIS A 217 13.51 18.85 3.80
N ASP A 218 14.61 19.61 3.79
CA ASP A 218 14.55 21.09 3.83
C ASP A 218 13.89 21.68 2.56
N VAL A 219 14.25 21.14 1.39
CA VAL A 219 13.73 21.61 0.09
C VAL A 219 12.32 21.09 -0.16
N HIS A 220 12.03 19.88 0.32
CA HIS A 220 10.75 19.21 0.15
C HIS A 220 10.12 18.99 1.53
N PRO A 221 9.51 20.03 2.14
CA PRO A 221 9.12 20.01 3.55
C PRO A 221 8.06 18.97 3.91
N LYS A 222 7.47 18.29 2.92
CA LYS A 222 6.51 17.19 3.10
C LYS A 222 7.14 15.82 2.99
N SER A 223 8.39 15.76 2.57
CA SER A 223 9.10 14.52 2.29
C SER A 223 9.84 14.10 3.55
N LEU A 224 9.42 12.97 4.10
CA LEU A 224 10.04 12.35 5.27
C LEU A 224 11.34 11.67 4.83
N VAL A 225 12.47 12.07 5.40
CA VAL A 225 13.77 11.44 5.11
C VAL A 225 13.79 10.05 5.73
N VAL A 226 14.18 9.05 4.92
CA VAL A 226 14.27 7.66 5.35
C VAL A 226 15.64 7.07 5.02
N SER A 227 16.04 6.06 5.78
CA SER A 227 17.16 5.20 5.41
C SER A 227 16.65 3.82 5.01
N VAL A 228 17.55 2.99 4.55
CA VAL A 228 17.25 1.67 4.04
C VAL A 228 18.06 0.64 4.82
N TYR A 229 17.48 -0.52 5.15
CA TYR A 229 18.28 -1.66 5.61
C TYR A 229 19.08 -2.26 4.43
N PRO A 230 20.29 -2.81 4.68
CA PRO A 230 21.12 -3.39 3.62
C PRO A 230 20.41 -4.46 2.78
N GLU A 231 19.56 -5.28 3.42
CA GLU A 231 18.82 -6.36 2.77
C GLU A 231 17.47 -5.92 2.18
N SER A 232 17.17 -4.62 2.19
CA SER A 232 15.89 -4.14 1.71
C SER A 232 15.74 -4.31 0.20
N ARG A 233 14.62 -4.91 -0.17
CA ARG A 233 14.27 -5.16 -1.56
C ARG A 233 13.36 -4.06 -2.10
N LEU A 234 13.65 -3.65 -3.33
CA LEU A 234 12.78 -2.85 -4.18
C LEU A 234 12.22 -3.76 -5.27
N HIS A 235 10.91 -3.90 -5.30
CA HIS A 235 10.14 -4.60 -6.32
C HIS A 235 9.53 -3.55 -7.25
N LEU A 236 9.91 -3.56 -8.52
CA LEU A 236 9.42 -2.63 -9.53
C LEU A 236 8.51 -3.34 -10.53
N ASP A 237 7.35 -2.73 -10.77
CA ASP A 237 6.39 -3.14 -11.81
C ASP A 237 5.99 -4.62 -11.73
N GLY A 238 6.02 -5.19 -10.52
CA GLY A 238 5.58 -6.56 -10.20
C GLY A 238 6.50 -7.69 -10.66
N THR A 239 7.48 -7.42 -11.52
CA THR A 239 8.33 -8.47 -12.14
C THR A 239 9.78 -8.43 -11.68
N SER A 240 10.27 -7.24 -11.34
CA SER A 240 11.69 -7.00 -11.14
C SER A 240 11.99 -6.77 -9.66
N SER A 241 13.03 -7.41 -9.11
CA SER A 241 13.44 -7.23 -7.71
C SER A 241 14.93 -6.97 -7.61
N MET A 242 15.30 -5.99 -6.80
CA MET A 242 16.68 -5.57 -6.57
C MET A 242 16.87 -5.08 -5.13
N ARG A 243 18.09 -4.80 -4.69
CA ARG A 243 18.32 -4.11 -3.41
C ARG A 243 18.10 -2.60 -3.60
N VAL A 244 17.47 -1.94 -2.63
CA VAL A 244 17.21 -0.49 -2.71
C VAL A 244 18.53 0.30 -2.81
N GLU A 245 19.59 -0.15 -2.12
CA GLU A 245 20.92 0.47 -2.15
C GLU A 245 21.59 0.47 -3.53
N GLN A 246 21.18 -0.41 -4.45
CA GLN A 246 21.71 -0.44 -5.81
C GLN A 246 21.35 0.82 -6.59
N PHE A 247 20.37 1.62 -6.13
CA PHE A 247 20.11 2.95 -6.68
C PHE A 247 21.33 3.87 -6.58
N ALA A 248 22.04 3.86 -5.45
CA ALA A 248 23.24 4.68 -5.26
C ALA A 248 24.36 4.25 -6.22
N LEU A 249 24.51 2.94 -6.46
CA LEU A 249 25.47 2.40 -7.43
C LEU A 249 25.09 2.79 -8.86
N TRP A 250 23.80 2.66 -9.21
CA TRP A 250 23.27 3.10 -10.50
C TRP A 250 23.55 4.59 -10.71
N TRP A 251 23.22 5.44 -9.73
CA TRP A 251 23.45 6.87 -9.80
C TRP A 251 24.94 7.21 -10.05
N ARG A 252 25.87 6.62 -9.28
CA ARG A 252 27.32 6.81 -9.47
C ARG A 252 27.77 6.45 -10.88
N THR A 253 27.30 5.32 -11.40
CA THR A 253 27.71 4.79 -12.70
C THR A 253 27.29 5.70 -13.85
N ARG A 254 26.20 6.45 -13.69
CA ARG A 254 25.68 7.37 -14.71
C ARG A 254 26.29 8.75 -14.59
N ARG A 255 26.68 9.15 -13.37
CA ARG A 255 27.26 10.47 -13.11
C ARG A 255 28.76 10.55 -13.33
N VAL A 256 29.50 9.50 -12.99
CA VAL A 256 30.97 9.49 -13.03
C VAL A 256 31.46 8.71 -14.24
N PHE A 257 32.07 9.43 -15.18
CA PHE A 257 32.66 8.83 -16.36
C PHE A 257 33.75 7.80 -15.98
N GLY A 258 33.69 6.61 -16.57
CA GLY A 258 34.64 5.52 -16.30
C GLY A 258 34.29 4.63 -15.11
N PHE A 259 33.25 4.95 -14.33
CA PHE A 259 32.85 4.12 -13.19
C PHE A 259 32.22 2.78 -13.61
N ALA A 260 31.71 2.67 -14.84
CA ALA A 260 31.06 1.46 -15.36
C ALA A 260 31.94 0.19 -15.34
N GLY A 261 33.27 0.34 -15.35
CA GLY A 261 34.19 -0.80 -15.27
C GLY A 261 34.31 -1.45 -13.87
N MET A 262 33.68 -0.87 -12.85
CA MET A 262 33.74 -1.32 -11.44
C MET A 262 32.47 -2.06 -11.00
N VAL A 263 31.51 -2.29 -11.91
CA VAL A 263 30.23 -2.91 -11.58
C VAL A 263 30.39 -4.42 -11.52
N GLU A 264 29.95 -5.05 -10.43
CA GLU A 264 29.92 -6.51 -10.33
C GLU A 264 28.82 -7.09 -11.23
N PRO A 265 29.03 -8.28 -11.83
CA PRO A 265 28.01 -8.93 -12.65
C PRO A 265 26.65 -9.10 -11.96
N ALA A 266 26.66 -9.27 -10.63
CA ALA A 266 25.44 -9.39 -9.82
C ALA A 266 24.59 -8.10 -9.78
N ASP A 267 25.20 -6.94 -10.05
CA ASP A 267 24.54 -5.64 -10.04
C ASP A 267 24.07 -5.20 -11.43
N GLU A 268 24.56 -5.82 -12.52
CA GLU A 268 24.18 -5.46 -13.89
C GLU A 268 22.66 -5.51 -14.11
N GLN A 269 21.98 -6.50 -13.53
CA GLN A 269 20.54 -6.62 -13.64
C GLN A 269 19.83 -5.42 -13.01
N ALA A 270 20.25 -5.00 -11.81
CA ALA A 270 19.66 -3.84 -11.13
C ALA A 270 19.88 -2.55 -11.92
N LEU A 271 21.07 -2.39 -12.53
CA LEU A 271 21.37 -1.26 -13.39
C LEU A 271 20.43 -1.18 -14.60
N ARG A 272 20.17 -2.32 -15.27
CA ARG A 272 19.24 -2.39 -16.41
C ARG A 272 17.82 -2.02 -15.99
N ILE A 273 17.35 -2.57 -14.86
CA ILE A 273 16.00 -2.27 -14.37
C ILE A 273 15.87 -0.77 -14.05
N PHE A 274 16.88 -0.13 -13.46
CA PHE A 274 16.84 1.32 -13.23
C PHE A 274 16.94 2.16 -14.51
N ASP A 275 17.71 1.72 -15.51
CA ASP A 275 17.74 2.40 -16.81
C ASP A 275 16.37 2.33 -17.52
N GLU A 276 15.68 1.19 -17.40
CA GLU A 276 14.31 1.01 -17.92
C GLU A 276 13.28 1.83 -17.14
N ALA A 277 13.39 1.85 -15.81
CA ALA A 277 12.48 2.59 -14.93
C ALA A 277 12.66 4.11 -15.04
N PHE A 278 13.90 4.55 -15.23
CA PHE A 278 14.31 5.94 -15.32
C PHE A 278 15.10 6.16 -16.61
N PRO A 279 14.42 6.10 -17.77
CA PRO A 279 15.06 6.40 -19.02
C PRO A 279 15.68 7.79 -18.92
N ARG A 280 16.92 7.92 -19.41
CA ARG A 280 17.65 9.19 -19.41
C ARG A 280 16.77 10.29 -20.01
N PRO A 281 16.92 11.55 -19.58
CA PRO A 281 16.26 12.62 -20.31
C PRO A 281 16.78 12.63 -21.76
N PHE A 282 15.86 12.29 -22.67
CA PHE A 282 15.67 12.83 -24.02
C PHE A 282 16.97 13.20 -24.76
N GLU A 283 17.38 12.36 -25.71
CA GLU A 283 18.59 12.46 -26.55
C GLU A 283 18.77 13.76 -27.35
N ASP A 284 17.86 14.73 -27.26
CA ASP A 284 17.83 15.92 -28.12
C ASP A 284 18.30 17.24 -27.49
N ALA A 285 18.76 17.27 -26.22
CA ALA A 285 19.30 18.51 -25.64
C ALA A 285 20.82 18.63 -25.92
N PRO A 286 21.27 19.48 -26.87
CA PRO A 286 22.66 19.51 -27.32
C PRO A 286 23.60 20.27 -26.39
N ARG A 287 23.19 20.61 -25.16
CA ARG A 287 24.00 21.34 -24.19
C ARG A 287 23.84 20.76 -22.78
N ARG A 288 24.89 20.04 -22.37
CA ARG A 288 25.19 19.60 -21.00
C ARG A 288 25.24 20.85 -20.10
N GLU A 289 24.32 20.95 -19.14
CA GLU A 289 24.46 21.59 -17.81
C GLU A 289 23.09 21.86 -17.15
N GLU A 290 22.00 22.03 -17.91
CA GLU A 290 20.73 22.55 -17.35
C GLU A 290 19.65 21.49 -17.01
N PHE A 291 19.86 20.21 -17.31
CA PHE A 291 18.86 19.15 -17.08
C PHE A 291 19.44 17.92 -16.36
N ASP A 292 20.27 18.14 -15.34
CA ASP A 292 20.74 17.08 -14.46
C ASP A 292 19.60 16.63 -13.53
N ARG A 293 18.70 15.80 -14.07
CA ARG A 293 17.70 15.11 -13.26
C ARG A 293 18.40 14.25 -12.22
N ASN A 294 18.33 14.67 -10.96
CA ASN A 294 18.79 13.90 -9.80
C ASN A 294 17.64 13.31 -8.99
N GLU A 295 16.41 13.76 -9.23
CA GLU A 295 15.22 13.28 -8.55
C GLU A 295 14.41 12.28 -9.39
N PHE A 296 14.04 11.18 -8.75
CA PHE A 296 13.26 10.10 -9.32
C PHE A 296 12.13 9.76 -8.35
N VAL A 297 10.93 9.57 -8.87
CA VAL A 297 9.75 9.26 -8.04
C VAL A 297 9.16 7.96 -8.53
N LEU A 298 8.94 7.06 -7.58
CA LEU A 298 8.24 5.80 -7.74
C LEU A 298 6.92 5.87 -6.97
N TRP A 299 5.87 5.24 -7.47
CA TRP A 299 4.63 5.10 -6.72
C TRP A 299 4.74 3.88 -5.82
N GLY A 300 4.94 4.09 -4.51
CA GLY A 300 5.04 3.00 -3.54
C GLY A 300 3.65 2.40 -3.26
N ASP A 301 3.35 1.31 -3.96
CA ASP A 301 2.12 0.54 -3.75
C ASP A 301 2.08 -0.06 -2.35
N GLU A 302 3.20 -0.65 -1.91
CA GLU A 302 3.34 -1.20 -0.56
C GLU A 302 4.73 -0.89 -0.01
N LEU A 303 4.78 -0.36 1.21
CA LEU A 303 6.01 -0.04 1.91
C LEU A 303 6.00 -0.71 3.27
N LEU A 304 7.09 -1.41 3.57
CA LEU A 304 7.37 -1.96 4.88
C LEU A 304 8.53 -1.20 5.48
N PHE A 305 8.38 -0.70 6.69
CA PHE A 305 9.44 -0.01 7.40
C PHE A 305 9.29 -0.13 8.90
N VAL A 306 10.32 0.32 9.62
CA VAL A 306 10.30 0.44 11.08
C VAL A 306 10.62 1.87 11.48
N ILE A 307 10.07 2.31 12.61
CA ILE A 307 10.47 3.56 13.26
C ILE A 307 11.46 3.21 14.36
N THR A 308 12.69 3.70 14.22
CA THR A 308 13.78 3.53 15.20
C THR A 308 14.17 4.86 15.80
N ALA A 309 14.60 4.88 17.05
CA ALA A 309 15.23 6.07 17.62
C ALA A 309 16.67 6.23 17.12
N ARG A 310 17.07 7.46 16.83
CA ARG A 310 18.44 7.82 16.44
C ARG A 310 19.24 8.44 17.59
N GLY A 311 18.55 9.04 18.56
CA GLY A 311 19.15 9.73 19.71
C GLY A 311 18.24 10.83 20.23
N PHE A 312 18.80 11.77 20.99
CA PHE A 312 18.09 12.95 21.48
C PHE A 312 18.75 14.22 20.94
N ILE A 313 17.94 15.14 20.40
CA ILE A 313 18.36 16.49 20.03
C ILE A 313 17.60 17.48 20.93
N ALA A 314 18.35 18.26 21.72
CA ALA A 314 17.78 19.23 22.66
C ALA A 314 16.68 18.63 23.58
N GLY A 315 16.88 17.39 24.04
CA GLY A 315 15.92 16.68 24.91
C GLY A 315 14.72 16.05 24.18
N THR A 316 14.62 16.20 22.85
CA THR A 316 13.59 15.56 22.03
C THR A 316 14.17 14.30 21.38
N LEU A 317 13.50 13.16 21.56
CA LEU A 317 13.88 11.90 20.93
C LEU A 317 13.70 12.01 19.41
N GLN A 318 14.79 11.85 18.65
CA GLN A 318 14.76 11.85 17.20
C GLN A 318 14.36 10.47 16.69
N LEU A 319 13.28 10.42 15.92
CA LEU A 319 12.77 9.21 15.30
C LEU A 319 13.18 9.16 13.84
N HIS A 320 13.50 7.96 13.38
CA HIS A 320 14.03 7.73 12.06
C HIS A 320 13.37 6.50 11.43
N VAL A 321 12.88 6.66 10.20
CA VAL A 321 12.22 5.59 9.44
C VAL A 321 13.25 4.80 8.64
N LYS A 322 13.22 3.48 8.78
CA LYS A 322 14.07 2.55 8.01
C LYS A 322 13.22 1.64 7.14
N LEU A 323 13.34 1.78 5.83
CA LEU A 323 12.70 0.91 4.85
C LEU A 323 13.22 -0.53 5.01
N LEU A 324 12.31 -1.48 4.91
CA LEU A 324 12.55 -2.93 4.94
C LEU A 324 12.28 -3.55 3.57
N SER A 325 11.18 -3.20 2.92
CA SER A 325 10.81 -3.69 1.60
C SER A 325 9.88 -2.69 0.92
N VAL A 326 10.02 -2.54 -0.38
CA VAL A 326 9.25 -1.60 -1.19
C VAL A 326 8.71 -2.31 -2.41
N TRP A 327 7.41 -2.26 -2.61
CA TRP A 327 6.74 -2.57 -3.87
C TRP A 327 6.29 -1.27 -4.49
N ALA A 328 6.75 -1.01 -5.71
CA ALA A 328 6.46 0.23 -6.37
C ALA A 328 6.27 0.07 -7.88
N ARG A 329 5.58 1.04 -8.45
CA ARG A 329 5.41 1.20 -9.89
C ARG A 329 6.14 2.42 -10.40
N THR A 330 6.65 2.31 -11.62
CA THR A 330 7.20 3.46 -12.34
C THR A 330 6.07 4.37 -12.82
N ARG A 331 6.40 5.63 -13.14
CA ARG A 331 5.42 6.57 -13.69
C ARG A 331 4.75 6.02 -14.96
N ALA A 332 5.50 5.34 -15.81
CA ALA A 332 4.98 4.75 -17.05
C ALA A 332 3.89 3.71 -16.74
N THR A 333 4.18 2.77 -15.83
CA THR A 333 3.23 1.74 -15.39
C THR A 333 2.00 2.34 -14.71
N VAL A 334 2.16 3.34 -13.85
CA VAL A 334 1.02 4.03 -13.23
C VAL A 334 0.14 4.68 -14.30
N LEU A 335 0.74 5.40 -15.26
CA LEU A 335 -0.01 6.01 -16.35
C LEU A 335 -0.71 4.98 -17.23
N GLU A 336 -0.10 3.82 -17.45
CA GLU A 336 -0.73 2.71 -18.18
C GLU A 336 -1.95 2.16 -17.44
N THR A 337 -1.88 2.01 -16.11
CA THR A 337 -3.06 1.60 -15.32
C THR A 337 -4.19 2.61 -15.31
N LEU A 338 -3.90 3.89 -15.59
CA LEU A 338 -4.90 4.94 -15.71
C LEU A 338 -5.46 5.07 -17.12
N ARG A 339 -4.89 4.38 -18.12
CA ARG A 339 -5.42 4.42 -19.48
C ARG A 339 -6.73 3.63 -19.54
N PRO A 340 -7.79 4.21 -20.12
CA PRO A 340 -9.00 3.44 -20.39
C PRO A 340 -8.67 2.25 -21.31
N PRO A 341 -9.36 1.11 -21.15
CA PRO A 341 -9.14 -0.04 -22.01
C PRO A 341 -9.34 0.36 -23.47
N ALA A 342 -8.40 -0.04 -24.34
CA ALA A 342 -8.52 0.24 -25.76
C ALA A 342 -9.85 -0.33 -26.29
N PRO A 343 -10.60 0.43 -27.12
CA PRO A 343 -11.85 -0.07 -27.68
C PRO A 343 -11.57 -1.37 -28.43
N SER A 344 -12.26 -2.44 -28.03
CA SER A 344 -12.19 -3.70 -28.75
C SER A 344 -12.70 -3.46 -30.16
N ILE A 345 -11.80 -3.53 -31.15
CA ILE A 345 -12.19 -3.54 -32.55
C ILE A 345 -12.89 -4.88 -32.76
N GLN A 346 -14.19 -4.93 -32.47
CA GLN A 346 -15.03 -6.01 -32.95
C GLN A 346 -15.05 -5.90 -34.47
N GLY A 347 -14.35 -6.85 -35.10
CA GLY A 347 -14.28 -6.96 -36.54
C GLY A 347 -15.69 -7.01 -37.11
N VAL A 348 -16.07 -5.95 -37.81
CA VAL A 348 -17.15 -5.97 -38.78
C VAL A 348 -16.65 -6.85 -39.91
N TYR A 349 -16.95 -8.16 -39.83
CA TYR A 349 -16.93 -9.00 -41.01
C TYR A 349 -18.08 -8.52 -41.90
N VAL A 350 -17.73 -7.87 -43.00
CA VAL A 350 -18.63 -7.54 -44.12
C VAL A 350 -18.78 -8.77 -45.00
#